data_AF-A0A0J9E5I5-F1
#
_entry.id   AF-A0A0J9E5I5-F1
#
_cell.length_a   1.000
_cell.length_b   1.000
_cell.length_c   1.000
_cell.angle_alpha   90.00
_cell.angle_beta   90.00
_cell.angle_gamma   90.00
#
_symmetry.space_group_name_H-M   'P 1'
#
loop_
_entity.id
_entity.type
_entity.pdbx_description
1 polymer ?
#
loop_
_entity_poly.entity_id
_entity_poly.type
_entity_poly.pdbx_seq_one_letter_code
_entity_poly.pdbx_strand_id
1 'polypeptide(L)'
;MNHGCEATTGEAWCQVTPLHGGAKGYVLASSVSPAIGPDGVLPTGVDTSKRRAKSRDFDARSSFPCAQEQGQQMGECAGAVARGGGGDATVVATFPNGFSRLLYFTHGAFMRGNATMSGVGIDTDWSLQDGAYQIRVDDQRFAIPVEFVLGRK
;
A
#
# COMPACT_ATOMS: atom_id res chain seq x y z
N MET A 1 9.33 6.12 7.44
CA MET A 1 8.46 7.22 7.92
C MET A 1 9.25 8.14 8.82
N ASN A 2 9.15 9.45 8.61
CA ASN A 2 9.78 10.49 9.43
C ASN A 2 8.74 11.02 10.43
N HIS A 3 9.11 11.12 11.71
CA HIS A 3 8.25 11.59 12.82
C HIS A 3 8.60 13.00 13.30
N GLY A 4 9.50 13.68 12.58
CA GLY A 4 10.02 15.00 12.93
C GLY A 4 11.52 14.96 13.21
N CYS A 5 12.14 16.13 13.12
CA CYS A 5 13.55 16.31 13.41
C CYS A 5 13.72 17.33 14.53
N GLU A 6 14.61 17.02 15.46
CA GLU A 6 14.95 17.87 16.59
C GLU A 6 16.40 18.35 16.43
N ALA A 7 16.62 19.65 16.64
CA ALA A 7 17.95 20.23 16.61
C ALA A 7 18.65 19.98 17.95
N THR A 8 19.81 19.35 17.90
CA THR A 8 20.77 19.26 19.00
C THR A 8 21.95 20.17 18.69
N THR A 9 22.92 20.30 19.61
CA THR A 9 24.04 21.23 19.45
C THR A 9 24.90 20.86 18.23
N GLY A 10 24.69 21.57 17.12
CA GLY A 10 25.45 21.43 15.88
C GLY A 10 24.85 20.50 14.81
N GLU A 11 23.82 19.71 15.16
CA GLU A 11 23.21 18.73 14.25
C GLU A 11 21.70 18.65 14.43
N ALA A 12 20.98 18.19 13.40
CA ALA A 12 19.57 17.87 13.52
C ALA A 12 19.37 16.36 13.37
N TRP A 13 18.57 15.78 14.25
CA TRP A 13 18.30 14.35 14.30
C TRP A 13 16.83 14.09 14.03
N CYS A 14 16.54 13.25 13.04
CA CYS A 14 15.19 12.89 12.65
C CYS A 14 14.82 11.54 13.25
N GLN A 15 13.70 11.49 13.96
CA GLN A 15 13.15 10.22 14.43
C GLN A 15 12.47 9.50 13.25
N VAL A 16 12.89 8.28 12.96
CA VAL A 16 12.41 7.51 11.81
C VAL A 16 11.96 6.10 12.20
N THR A 17 11.12 5.51 11.36
CA THR A 17 10.74 4.08 11.41
C THR A 17 10.80 3.52 10.00
N PRO A 18 11.24 2.26 9.81
CA PRO A 18 11.14 1.60 8.50
C PRO A 18 9.69 1.59 8.00
N LEU A 19 9.52 1.59 6.67
CA LEU A 19 8.20 1.68 6.05
C LEU A 19 7.28 0.51 6.47
N HIS A 20 7.81 -0.72 6.45
CA HIS A 20 7.11 -1.95 6.85
C HIS A 20 7.02 -2.17 8.37
N GLY A 21 7.27 -1.12 9.17
CA GLY A 21 7.33 -1.23 10.63
C GLY A 21 8.68 -1.74 11.13
N GLY A 22 8.84 -1.76 12.45
CA GLY A 22 10.10 -2.08 13.12
C GLY A 22 10.41 -1.07 14.23
N ALA A 23 11.62 -1.18 14.78
CA ALA A 23 12.07 -0.28 15.84
C ALA A 23 12.14 1.17 15.34
N LYS A 24 11.73 2.11 16.19
CA LYS A 24 12.01 3.54 15.99
C LYS A 24 13.50 3.79 16.24
N GLY A 25 14.09 4.69 15.46
CA GLY A 25 15.48 5.11 15.62
C GLY A 25 15.67 6.57 15.24
N TYR A 26 16.91 7.04 15.30
CA TYR A 26 17.30 8.38 14.90
C TYR A 26 18.34 8.32 13.80
N VAL A 27 18.24 9.24 12.85
CA VAL A 27 19.21 9.45 11.77
C VAL A 27 19.52 10.94 11.66
N LEU A 28 20.72 11.28 11.20
CA LEU A 28 21.06 12.68 10.91
C LEU A 28 20.15 13.23 9.81
N ALA A 29 19.67 14.45 9.98
CA ALA A 29 18.85 15.15 8.99
C ALA A 29 19.58 15.32 7.66
N SER A 30 20.89 15.49 7.69
CA SER A 30 21.75 15.55 6.50
C SER A 30 21.91 14.22 5.77
N SER A 31 21.57 13.10 6.41
CA SER A 31 21.65 11.74 5.85
C SER A 31 20.33 11.26 5.26
N VAL A 32 19.31 12.11 5.21
CA VAL A 32 18.00 11.76 4.65
C VAL A 32 17.57 12.76 3.59
N SER A 33 16.84 12.26 2.60
CA SER A 33 16.14 13.06 1.61
C SER A 33 14.63 12.82 1.71
N PRO A 34 13.80 13.77 1.23
CA PRO A 34 12.36 13.55 1.13
C PRO A 34 12.05 12.31 0.30
N ALA A 35 11.08 11.51 0.74
CA ALA A 35 10.57 10.38 -0.02
C ALA A 35 9.65 10.90 -1.13
N ILE A 36 10.22 11.11 -2.32
CA ILE A 36 9.45 11.45 -3.51
C ILE A 36 8.80 10.16 -4.00
N GLY A 37 7.47 10.19 -4.12
CA GLY A 37 6.70 9.07 -4.57
C GLY A 37 7.05 8.66 -6.00
N PRO A 38 6.68 7.45 -6.42
CA PRO A 38 6.88 7.03 -7.79
C PRO A 38 6.30 8.05 -8.80
N ASP A 39 5.16 8.65 -8.49
CA ASP A 39 4.46 9.68 -9.27
C ASP A 39 5.19 11.03 -9.33
N GLY A 40 6.38 11.16 -8.72
CA GLY A 40 7.16 12.39 -8.66
C GLY A 40 6.64 13.39 -7.62
N VAL A 41 5.58 13.04 -6.88
CA VAL A 41 4.99 13.91 -5.87
C VAL A 41 5.70 13.71 -4.55
N LEU A 42 6.04 14.79 -3.87
CA LEU A 42 6.33 14.77 -2.44
C LEU A 42 5.00 14.78 -1.69
N PRO A 43 4.54 13.66 -1.09
CA PRO A 43 3.29 13.66 -0.36
C PRO A 43 3.43 14.55 0.88
N THR A 44 2.75 15.68 0.84
CA THR A 44 2.65 16.64 1.94
C THR A 44 1.21 16.62 2.42
N GLY A 45 0.93 15.86 3.48
CA GLY A 45 -0.42 15.75 4.03
C GLY A 45 -0.77 14.33 4.49
N VAL A 46 -2.02 14.18 4.94
CA VAL A 46 -2.57 12.90 5.38
C VAL A 46 -3.13 12.15 4.17
N ASP A 47 -2.70 10.91 3.95
CA ASP A 47 -3.30 10.05 2.94
C ASP A 47 -4.81 9.88 3.20
N THR A 48 -5.62 10.18 2.17
CA THR A 48 -7.07 10.05 2.22
C THR A 48 -7.59 8.85 1.43
N SER A 49 -6.72 8.10 0.74
CA SER A 49 -7.07 6.97 -0.12
C SER A 49 -7.96 5.96 0.59
N LYS A 50 -7.61 5.61 1.83
CA LYS A 50 -8.37 4.67 2.67
C LYS A 50 -9.80 5.15 2.95
N ARG A 51 -9.97 6.45 3.24
CA ARG A 51 -11.30 7.03 3.50
C ARG A 51 -12.13 7.00 2.22
N ARG A 52 -11.55 7.46 1.11
CA ARG A 52 -12.20 7.48 -0.21
C ARG A 52 -12.64 6.08 -0.65
N ALA A 53 -11.76 5.08 -0.53
CA ALA A 53 -12.07 3.70 -0.86
C ALA A 53 -13.25 3.13 -0.04
N LYS A 54 -13.31 3.43 1.27
CA LYS A 54 -14.45 3.05 2.12
C LYS A 54 -15.76 3.73 1.72
N SER A 55 -15.68 4.98 1.26
CA SER A 55 -16.81 5.75 0.73
C SER A 55 -17.15 5.42 -0.73
N ARG A 56 -16.45 4.46 -1.34
CA ARG A 56 -16.61 4.05 -2.75
C ARG A 56 -16.30 5.16 -3.76
N ASP A 57 -15.52 6.15 -3.36
CA ASP A 57 -14.94 7.17 -4.22
C ASP A 57 -13.61 6.63 -4.78
N PHE A 58 -13.62 6.29 -6.07
CA PHE A 58 -12.53 5.58 -6.75
C PHE A 58 -12.09 6.34 -8.00
N ASP A 59 -10.80 6.31 -8.27
CA ASP A 59 -10.20 6.92 -9.45
C ASP A 59 -10.23 5.99 -10.66
N ALA A 60 -10.22 4.67 -10.44
CA ALA A 60 -10.31 3.69 -11.51
C ALA A 60 -10.92 2.36 -11.04
N ARG A 61 -11.38 1.58 -12.02
CA ARG A 61 -11.85 0.19 -11.87
C ARG A 61 -11.22 -0.67 -12.96
N SER A 62 -10.89 -1.91 -12.64
CA SER A 62 -10.35 -2.91 -13.57
C SER A 62 -10.68 -4.31 -13.04
N SER A 63 -10.45 -5.36 -13.83
CA SER A 63 -10.26 -6.69 -13.27
C SER A 63 -8.76 -7.01 -13.15
N PHE A 64 -8.43 -7.97 -12.29
CA PHE A 64 -7.09 -8.53 -12.19
C PHE A 64 -7.15 -9.95 -11.60
N PRO A 65 -6.10 -10.78 -11.84
CA PRO A 65 -6.07 -12.13 -11.31
C PRO A 65 -6.07 -12.17 -9.77
N CYS A 66 -6.90 -13.04 -9.20
CA CYS A 66 -6.94 -13.28 -7.77
C CYS A 66 -7.41 -14.71 -7.42
N ALA A 67 -7.09 -15.15 -6.20
CA ALA A 67 -7.61 -16.37 -5.60
C ALA A 67 -7.94 -16.11 -4.13
N GLN A 68 -9.04 -16.65 -3.63
CA GLN A 68 -9.46 -16.44 -2.25
C GLN A 68 -8.88 -17.50 -1.32
N GLU A 69 -8.87 -18.76 -1.77
CA GLU A 69 -8.48 -19.91 -0.96
C GLU A 69 -7.12 -20.45 -1.36
N GLN A 70 -6.42 -21.09 -0.41
CA GLN A 70 -5.12 -21.69 -0.65
C GLN A 70 -5.21 -22.77 -1.73
N GLY A 71 -4.30 -22.73 -2.71
CA GLY A 71 -4.25 -23.70 -3.80
C GLY A 71 -5.31 -23.52 -4.90
N GLN A 72 -6.26 -22.59 -4.72
CA GLN A 72 -7.27 -22.27 -5.75
C GLN A 72 -6.60 -21.68 -7.00
N GLN A 73 -7.01 -22.11 -8.19
CA GLN A 73 -6.57 -21.46 -9.44
C GLN A 73 -6.96 -19.97 -9.44
N MET A 74 -6.07 -19.11 -9.95
CA MET A 74 -6.36 -17.69 -10.09
C MET A 74 -7.55 -17.51 -11.05
N GLY A 75 -8.60 -16.85 -10.56
CA GLY A 75 -9.69 -16.31 -11.37
C GLY A 75 -9.54 -14.80 -11.49
N GLU A 76 -10.63 -14.12 -11.85
CA GLU A 76 -10.66 -12.66 -11.95
C GLU A 76 -11.39 -12.04 -10.75
N CYS A 77 -10.77 -11.05 -10.13
CA CYS A 77 -11.41 -10.17 -9.15
C CYS A 77 -11.84 -8.86 -9.81
N ALA A 78 -12.95 -8.30 -9.36
CA ALA A 78 -13.26 -6.91 -9.63
C ALA A 78 -12.41 -6.00 -8.73
N GLY A 79 -11.69 -5.06 -9.32
CA GLY A 79 -10.82 -4.10 -8.67
C GLY A 79 -11.36 -2.68 -8.73
N ALA A 80 -11.19 -1.93 -7.64
CA ALA A 80 -11.34 -0.49 -7.61
C ALA A 80 -10.21 0.14 -6.82
N VAL A 81 -9.75 1.32 -7.21
CA VAL A 81 -8.61 1.98 -6.55
C VAL A 81 -8.94 3.43 -6.23
N ALA A 82 -8.63 3.84 -5.01
CA ALA A 82 -8.52 5.24 -4.63
C ALA A 82 -7.04 5.55 -4.41
N ARG A 83 -6.53 6.59 -5.07
CA ARG A 83 -5.14 7.04 -5.03
C ARG A 83 -5.03 8.29 -4.16
N GLY A 84 -3.93 8.37 -3.43
CA GLY A 84 -3.40 9.57 -2.79
C GLY A 84 -2.22 10.11 -3.61
N GLY A 85 -1.53 11.11 -3.06
CA GLY A 85 -0.29 11.61 -3.64
C GLY A 85 0.90 10.76 -3.19
N GLY A 86 2.00 10.83 -3.95
CA GLY A 86 3.25 10.18 -3.56
C GLY A 86 3.26 8.66 -3.76
N GLY A 87 2.32 8.11 -4.53
CA GLY A 87 2.12 6.66 -4.70
C GLY A 87 1.33 5.97 -3.58
N ASP A 88 0.67 6.74 -2.70
CA ASP A 88 -0.28 6.17 -1.74
C ASP A 88 -1.55 5.70 -2.45
N ALA A 89 -2.09 4.55 -2.06
CA ALA A 89 -3.32 4.03 -2.64
C ALA A 89 -4.02 3.04 -1.73
N THR A 90 -5.33 2.91 -1.91
CA THR A 90 -6.12 1.80 -1.36
C THR A 90 -6.85 1.11 -2.49
N VAL A 91 -6.52 -0.16 -2.72
CA VAL A 91 -7.22 -1.04 -3.66
C VAL A 91 -8.30 -1.81 -2.91
N VAL A 92 -9.48 -1.89 -3.50
CA VAL A 92 -10.56 -2.79 -3.10
C VAL A 92 -10.62 -3.92 -4.14
N ALA A 93 -10.26 -5.13 -3.70
CA ALA A 93 -10.40 -6.35 -4.49
C ALA A 93 -11.67 -7.07 -4.06
N THR A 94 -12.62 -7.26 -4.98
CA THR A 94 -13.88 -7.96 -4.76
C THR A 94 -13.85 -9.30 -5.49
N PHE A 95 -13.92 -10.39 -4.73
CA PHE A 95 -13.98 -11.75 -5.23
C PHE A 95 -15.34 -12.06 -5.87
N PRO A 96 -15.45 -13.10 -6.72
CA PRO A 96 -16.71 -13.49 -7.35
C PRO A 96 -17.87 -13.77 -6.39
N ASN A 97 -17.58 -14.19 -5.16
CA ASN A 97 -18.59 -14.41 -4.11
C ASN A 97 -19.04 -13.13 -3.40
N GLY A 98 -18.53 -11.96 -3.79
CA GLY A 98 -18.85 -10.66 -3.20
C GLY A 98 -18.00 -10.26 -1.98
N PHE A 99 -17.18 -11.17 -1.44
CA PHE A 99 -16.23 -10.80 -0.39
C PHE A 99 -15.24 -9.76 -0.94
N SER A 100 -14.87 -8.78 -0.11
CA SER A 100 -13.98 -7.69 -0.54
C SER A 100 -12.82 -7.49 0.43
N ARG A 101 -11.63 -7.27 -0.11
CA ARG A 101 -10.41 -6.97 0.62
C ARG A 101 -9.92 -5.57 0.29
N LEU A 102 -9.58 -4.80 1.33
CA LEU A 102 -8.85 -3.54 1.19
C LEU A 102 -7.36 -3.84 1.31
N LEU A 103 -6.59 -3.41 0.32
CA LEU A 103 -5.14 -3.52 0.23
C LEU A 103 -4.55 -2.11 0.26
N TYR A 104 -3.68 -1.84 1.22
CA TYR A 104 -3.12 -0.51 1.45
C TYR A 104 -1.71 -0.42 0.88
N PHE A 105 -1.45 0.66 0.16
CA PHE A 105 -0.16 0.98 -0.43
C PHE A 105 0.31 2.33 0.10
N THR A 106 1.61 2.41 0.38
CA THR A 106 2.26 3.65 0.79
C THR A 106 3.53 3.81 -0.02
N HIS A 107 3.69 4.96 -0.67
CA HIS A 107 4.81 5.23 -1.57
C HIS A 107 5.02 4.15 -2.66
N GLY A 108 3.93 3.58 -3.18
CA GLY A 108 3.97 2.51 -4.16
C GLY A 108 4.43 1.14 -3.63
N ALA A 109 4.64 0.99 -2.33
CA ALA A 109 4.89 -0.31 -1.70
C ALA A 109 3.60 -0.85 -1.08
N PHE A 110 3.35 -2.17 -1.22
CA PHE A 110 2.24 -2.81 -0.51
C PHE A 110 2.56 -2.89 0.98
N MET A 111 1.61 -2.45 1.81
CA MET A 111 1.79 -2.38 3.26
C MET A 111 1.12 -3.54 3.98
N ARG A 112 -0.18 -3.74 3.73
CA ARG A 112 -1.01 -4.79 4.36
C ARG A 112 -2.43 -4.82 3.78
N GLY A 113 -3.18 -5.88 4.09
CA GLY A 113 -4.64 -5.90 3.96
C GLY A 113 -5.38 -5.37 5.20
N ASN A 114 -6.69 -5.15 5.11
CA ASN A 114 -7.54 -4.83 6.28
C ASN A 114 -7.79 -6.06 7.17
N ALA A 115 -7.45 -6.04 8.46
CA ALA A 115 -7.80 -7.15 9.34
C ALA A 115 -9.31 -7.46 9.29
N THR A 116 -9.65 -8.74 9.33
CA THR A 116 -11.04 -9.18 9.54
C THR A 116 -11.33 -9.27 11.05
N MET A 117 -12.62 -9.40 11.41
CA MET A 117 -13.03 -9.55 12.81
C MET A 117 -12.47 -10.79 13.51
N SER A 118 -11.99 -11.79 12.76
CA SER A 118 -11.37 -13.00 13.31
C SER A 118 -9.86 -12.87 13.54
N GLY A 119 -9.26 -11.70 13.28
CA GLY A 119 -7.82 -11.50 13.43
C GLY A 119 -6.99 -12.07 12.29
N VAL A 120 -7.61 -12.55 11.20
CA VAL A 120 -6.88 -12.87 9.97
C VAL A 120 -6.63 -11.59 9.16
N GLY A 121 -5.59 -11.59 8.34
CA GLY A 121 -5.19 -10.47 7.50
C GLY A 121 -3.88 -9.82 7.90
N ILE A 122 -3.07 -10.52 8.68
CA ILE A 122 -1.83 -10.02 9.28
C ILE A 122 -0.61 -10.71 8.68
N ASP A 123 -0.72 -11.97 8.27
CA ASP A 123 0.32 -12.62 7.48
C ASP A 123 0.24 -12.11 6.05
N THR A 124 1.25 -11.38 5.64
CA THR A 124 1.31 -10.79 4.31
C THR A 124 2.68 -10.95 3.72
N ASP A 125 2.72 -11.28 2.44
CA ASP A 125 3.93 -11.32 1.65
C ASP A 125 3.66 -10.65 0.29
N TRP A 126 4.68 -10.04 -0.29
CA TRP A 126 4.53 -9.49 -1.63
C TRP A 126 5.85 -9.35 -2.38
N SER A 127 5.75 -9.35 -3.70
CA SER A 127 6.86 -9.02 -4.59
C SER A 127 6.37 -8.29 -5.84
N LEU A 128 7.29 -7.71 -6.59
CA LEU A 128 7.01 -7.14 -7.90
C LEU A 128 7.52 -8.10 -8.98
N GLN A 129 6.62 -8.57 -9.85
CA GLN A 129 6.95 -9.49 -10.93
C GLN A 129 6.16 -9.09 -12.17
N ASP A 130 6.83 -8.98 -13.32
CA ASP A 130 6.21 -8.71 -14.63
C ASP A 130 5.24 -7.50 -14.64
N GLY A 131 5.59 -6.42 -13.95
CA GLY A 131 4.76 -5.21 -13.88
C GLY A 131 3.53 -5.32 -12.97
N ALA A 132 3.42 -6.38 -12.16
CA ALA A 132 2.34 -6.57 -11.20
C ALA A 132 2.88 -6.80 -9.78
N TYR A 133 2.12 -6.30 -8.79
CA TYR A 133 2.26 -6.69 -7.40
C TYR A 133 1.69 -8.09 -7.22
N GLN A 134 2.57 -9.04 -6.89
CA GLN A 134 2.19 -10.37 -6.44
C GLN A 134 2.01 -10.31 -4.93
N ILE A 135 0.77 -10.30 -4.45
CA ILE A 135 0.43 -10.08 -3.04
C ILE A 135 -0.23 -11.33 -2.48
N ARG A 136 0.22 -11.75 -1.30
CA ARG A 136 -0.44 -12.73 -0.45
C ARG A 136 -0.93 -12.06 0.83
N VAL A 137 -2.17 -12.32 1.20
CA VAL A 137 -2.73 -11.95 2.49
C VAL A 137 -3.46 -13.16 3.05
N ASP A 138 -2.89 -13.76 4.09
CA ASP A 138 -3.28 -15.10 4.56
C ASP A 138 -3.25 -16.11 3.39
N ASP A 139 -4.39 -16.66 3.01
CA ASP A 139 -4.57 -17.60 1.89
C ASP A 139 -4.92 -16.92 0.56
N GLN A 140 -5.21 -15.61 0.61
CA GLN A 140 -5.64 -14.84 -0.54
C GLN A 140 -4.45 -14.42 -1.39
N ARG A 141 -4.57 -14.51 -2.71
CA ARG A 141 -3.55 -14.10 -3.67
C ARG A 141 -4.09 -13.09 -4.66
N PHE A 142 -3.28 -12.11 -5.02
CA PHE A 142 -3.62 -11.06 -5.97
C PHE A 142 -2.42 -10.78 -6.87
N ALA A 143 -2.67 -10.61 -8.18
CA ALA A 143 -1.69 -10.10 -9.13
C ALA A 143 -2.20 -8.75 -9.65
N ILE A 144 -1.83 -7.65 -8.98
CA ILE A 144 -2.39 -6.33 -9.25
C ILE A 144 -1.43 -5.53 -10.12
N PRO A 145 -1.83 -5.07 -11.31
CA PRO A 145 -0.94 -4.29 -12.18
C PRO A 145 -0.48 -2.99 -11.51
N VAL A 146 0.80 -2.64 -11.69
CA VAL A 146 1.40 -1.44 -11.07
C VAL A 146 0.73 -0.17 -11.57
N GLU A 147 0.41 -0.11 -12.85
CA GLU A 147 -0.33 0.97 -13.49
C GLU A 147 -1.72 1.16 -12.88
N PHE A 148 -2.36 0.09 -12.44
CA PHE A 148 -3.65 0.18 -11.76
C PHE A 148 -3.49 0.86 -10.41
N VAL A 149 -2.45 0.55 -9.64
CA VAL A 149 -2.19 1.21 -8.35
C VAL A 149 -1.73 2.66 -8.55
N LEU A 150 -0.76 2.91 -9.43
CA LEU A 150 -0.08 4.20 -9.55
C LEU A 150 -0.73 5.18 -10.55
N GLY A 151 -1.60 4.72 -11.43
CA GLY A 151 -2.31 5.58 -12.41
C GLY A 151 -1.45 6.05 -13.58
N ARG A 152 -0.42 5.29 -13.97
CA ARG A 152 0.40 5.61 -15.16
C ARG A 152 -0.05 4.83 -16.38
N LYS A 153 0.21 5.36 -17.58
CA LYS A 153 0.13 4.64 -18.85
C LYS A 153 1.52 4.23 -19.28
#